data_AF-A0A848UA09-F1
#
_entry.id   AF-A0A848UA09-F1
#
_cell.length_a   1.000
_cell.length_b   1.000
_cell.length_c   1.000
_cell.angle_alpha   90.00
_cell.angle_beta   90.00
_cell.angle_gamma   90.00
#
_symmetry.space_group_name_H-M   'P 1'
#
loop_
_entity.id
_entity.type
_entity.pdbx_description
1 polymer ?
#
loop_
_entity_poly.entity_id
_entity_poly.type
_entity_poly.pdbx_seq_one_letter_code
_entity_poly.pdbx_strand_id
1 'polypeptide(L)'
;MRSAVLRLIALGASAVLLVGPAAPAVAQTDDDAAQRAAQEIADARARANQAAEDFFAAESRLGLLELEQERLVLELDDLSELVDELRRAVEFVAVNRFVASGASGIPILTDLREPTAQLHGDVLATVVAEAGATTLDDYDAARDALDAKQLELEDAERAVERQQVELLELQADAEAEVERLREIESQRLAIEAVASAFAAQERERARQLEELQRRQAEAVRAAGGASGTAIAVAAISSDGTTTGNIGASGGEAGGRTGGGGAGTNPRAAGAGYVDAVICPVQGFSAYGDTWGAPRSGGRRHQGVDMLAPTGTPLQAVVSGLVEHRSNRLGGITLVLFGDNGNRYYYAHLAGYEGLPGRVEQAQVIGYIGDTGNATGVPHLHFELRPGGGVPVNPYPSVRAAGC
;
A
#
# COMPACT_ATOMS: atom_id res chain seq x y z
N MET A 1 -28.53 48.99 -29.69
CA MET A 1 -27.96 50.20 -30.33
C MET A 1 -26.47 49.99 -30.46
N ARG A 2 -25.96 49.82 -31.69
CA ARG A 2 -24.97 50.71 -32.35
C ARG A 2 -23.60 50.68 -31.66
N SER A 3 -22.46 50.38 -32.28
CA SER A 3 -21.98 50.48 -33.67
C SER A 3 -20.68 49.65 -33.77
N ALA A 4 -20.39 48.89 -34.83
CA ALA A 4 -19.67 49.32 -36.05
C ALA A 4 -18.32 50.01 -35.74
N VAL A 5 -17.17 49.59 -36.28
CA VAL A 5 -16.62 49.92 -37.62
C VAL A 5 -15.23 49.22 -37.69
N LEU A 6 -14.90 48.28 -38.58
CA LEU A 6 -14.56 48.32 -40.02
C LEU A 6 -13.28 49.10 -40.43
N ARG A 7 -12.41 48.42 -41.21
CA ARG A 7 -11.34 48.87 -42.16
C ARG A 7 -9.91 48.46 -41.73
N LEU A 8 -9.29 47.43 -42.33
CA LEU A 8 -8.64 47.34 -43.67
C LEU A 8 -7.59 48.42 -43.91
N ILE A 9 -6.32 48.03 -44.08
CA ILE A 9 -5.37 48.50 -45.09
C ILE A 9 -4.17 47.54 -45.14
N ALA A 10 -3.88 47.06 -46.35
CA ALA A 10 -2.70 46.31 -46.72
C ALA A 10 -1.51 47.25 -46.96
N LEU A 11 -0.29 46.79 -46.66
CA LEU A 11 0.95 47.35 -47.20
C LEU A 11 1.95 46.21 -47.37
N GLY A 12 2.28 45.93 -48.62
CA GLY A 12 3.33 45.00 -48.99
C GLY A 12 4.72 45.61 -48.84
N ALA A 13 5.69 44.75 -48.57
CA ALA A 13 7.10 45.04 -48.80
C ALA A 13 7.79 43.74 -49.23
N SER A 14 8.10 43.66 -50.51
CA SER A 14 9.06 42.70 -51.07
C SER A 14 10.46 43.03 -50.55
N ALA A 15 11.16 42.04 -49.99
CA ALA A 15 12.59 42.14 -49.72
C ALA A 15 13.29 40.82 -50.09
N VAL A 16 13.83 40.82 -51.31
CA VAL A 16 15.07 40.18 -51.80
C VAL A 16 15.66 39.06 -50.92
N LEU A 17 15.56 37.82 -51.43
CA LEU A 17 16.35 36.66 -50.99
C LEU A 17 17.82 36.84 -51.40
N LEU A 18 18.68 37.15 -50.43
CA LEU A 18 20.12 36.93 -50.52
C LEU A 18 20.42 35.50 -50.02
N VAL A 19 20.65 34.59 -50.96
CA VAL A 19 21.17 33.24 -50.68
C VAL A 19 22.66 33.37 -50.36
N GLY A 20 22.99 33.39 -49.07
CA GLY A 20 24.35 33.13 -48.59
C GLY A 20 24.62 31.62 -48.59
N PRO A 21 25.88 31.17 -48.78
CA PRO A 21 26.19 29.75 -48.86
C PRO A 21 25.89 29.10 -47.51
N ALA A 22 25.05 28.07 -47.53
CA ALA A 22 24.79 27.22 -46.39
C ALA A 22 26.11 26.60 -45.93
N ALA A 23 26.58 27.03 -44.76
CA ALA A 23 27.58 26.27 -44.01
C ALA A 23 27.02 24.86 -43.77
N PRO A 24 27.84 23.81 -43.80
CA PRO A 24 27.38 22.47 -43.49
C PRO A 24 26.93 22.50 -42.03
N ALA A 25 25.61 22.46 -41.81
CA ALA A 25 25.04 22.19 -40.51
C ALA A 25 25.56 20.81 -40.11
N VAL A 26 26.56 20.82 -39.24
CA VAL A 26 27.11 19.65 -38.60
C VAL A 26 25.93 18.89 -38.00
N ALA A 27 25.75 17.65 -38.42
CA ALA A 27 24.78 16.70 -37.88
C ALA A 27 25.17 16.31 -36.43
N GLN A 28 25.19 17.30 -35.54
CA GLN A 28 25.10 17.15 -34.10
C GLN A 28 23.63 17.41 -33.76
N THR A 29 22.82 16.51 -33.22
CA THR A 29 23.02 15.16 -32.70
C THR A 29 21.58 14.73 -32.32
N ASP A 30 20.88 14.00 -33.19
CA ASP A 30 19.57 13.42 -32.80
C ASP A 30 19.72 12.56 -31.52
N ASP A 31 20.91 11.99 -31.31
CA ASP A 31 21.32 11.31 -30.08
C ASP A 31 21.36 12.22 -28.83
N ASP A 32 21.79 13.49 -28.92
CA ASP A 32 21.84 14.37 -27.73
C ASP A 32 20.43 14.87 -27.37
N ALA A 33 19.55 15.06 -28.37
CA ALA A 33 18.16 15.39 -28.13
C ALA A 33 17.42 14.22 -27.46
N ALA A 34 17.66 12.99 -27.94
CA ALA A 34 17.11 11.78 -27.34
C ALA A 34 17.63 11.56 -25.90
N GLN A 35 18.92 11.80 -25.65
CA GLN A 35 19.52 11.68 -24.31
C GLN A 35 18.96 12.72 -23.33
N ARG A 36 18.79 13.98 -23.75
CA ARG A 36 18.16 15.03 -22.93
C ARG A 36 16.72 14.67 -22.55
N ALA A 37 15.92 14.21 -23.52
CA ALA A 37 14.55 13.77 -23.25
C ALA A 37 14.49 12.56 -22.30
N ALA A 38 15.43 11.61 -22.43
CA ALA A 38 15.52 10.46 -21.53
C ALA A 38 15.88 10.87 -20.09
N GLN A 39 16.78 11.85 -19.92
CA GLN A 39 17.13 12.41 -18.62
C GLN A 39 15.94 13.15 -17.98
N GLU A 40 15.25 14.00 -18.73
CA GLU A 40 14.05 14.71 -18.23
C GLU A 40 12.96 13.75 -17.73
N ILE A 41 12.76 12.62 -18.43
CA ILE A 41 11.83 11.57 -17.99
C ILE A 41 12.31 10.88 -16.72
N ALA A 42 13.60 10.55 -16.64
CA ALA A 42 14.17 9.93 -15.46
C ALA A 42 14.03 10.83 -14.23
N ASP A 43 14.28 12.13 -14.40
CA ASP A 43 14.14 13.13 -13.33
C ASP A 43 12.67 13.33 -12.94
N ALA A 44 11.74 13.35 -13.89
CA ALA A 44 10.30 13.41 -13.61
C ALA A 44 9.81 12.18 -12.84
N ARG A 45 10.27 10.97 -13.23
CA ARG A 45 9.97 9.73 -12.49
C ARG A 45 10.56 9.76 -11.09
N ALA A 46 11.78 10.28 -10.93
CA ALA A 46 12.41 10.40 -9.62
C ALA A 46 11.63 11.33 -8.70
N ARG A 47 11.18 12.50 -9.20
CA ARG A 47 10.32 13.41 -8.44
C ARG A 47 8.97 12.80 -8.08
N ALA A 48 8.33 12.09 -9.00
CA ALA A 48 7.06 11.39 -8.74
C ALA A 48 7.21 10.34 -7.65
N ASN A 49 8.30 9.56 -7.70
CA ASN A 49 8.61 8.57 -6.67
C ASN A 49 8.89 9.24 -5.32
N GLN A 50 9.65 10.34 -5.29
CA GLN A 50 9.93 11.07 -4.06
C GLN A 50 8.65 11.64 -3.43
N ALA A 51 7.78 12.26 -4.22
CA ALA A 51 6.49 12.79 -3.74
C ALA A 51 5.60 11.67 -3.18
N ALA A 52 5.59 10.51 -3.83
CA ALA A 52 4.88 9.34 -3.32
C ALA A 52 5.49 8.83 -2.00
N GLU A 53 6.82 8.75 -1.89
CA GLU A 53 7.52 8.38 -0.66
C GLU A 53 7.21 9.34 0.49
N ASP A 54 7.21 10.65 0.24
CA ASP A 54 6.92 11.68 1.23
C ASP A 54 5.47 11.61 1.72
N PHE A 55 4.52 11.46 0.78
CA PHE A 55 3.11 11.22 1.10
C PHE A 55 2.93 9.96 1.96
N PHE A 56 3.59 8.88 1.60
CA PHE A 56 3.53 7.63 2.35
C PHE A 56 4.16 7.72 3.75
N ALA A 57 5.25 8.47 3.89
CA ALA A 57 5.84 8.74 5.19
C ALA A 57 4.89 9.56 6.08
N ALA A 58 4.20 10.56 5.52
CA ALA A 58 3.19 11.34 6.22
C ALA A 58 1.97 10.50 6.63
N GLU A 59 1.49 9.61 5.76
CA GLU A 59 0.39 8.67 6.08
C GLU A 59 0.77 7.76 7.26
N SER A 60 2.01 7.26 7.28
CA SER A 60 2.51 6.46 8.39
C SER A 60 2.64 7.27 9.69
N ARG A 61 3.08 8.52 9.63
CA ARG A 61 3.14 9.41 10.81
C ARG A 61 1.74 9.65 11.38
N LEU A 62 0.76 9.93 10.52
CA LEU A 62 -0.63 10.11 10.93
C LEU A 62 -1.15 8.87 11.67
N GLY A 63 -0.91 7.67 11.13
CA GLY A 63 -1.33 6.44 11.78
C GLY A 63 -0.73 6.21 13.17
N LEU A 64 0.51 6.65 13.41
CA LEU A 64 1.13 6.57 14.74
C LEU A 64 0.50 7.56 15.73
N LEU A 65 0.19 8.78 15.29
CA LEU A 65 -0.50 9.79 16.11
C LEU A 65 -1.91 9.35 16.47
N GLU A 66 -2.64 8.74 15.53
CA GLU A 66 -3.98 8.17 15.78
C GLU A 66 -3.92 7.06 16.86
N LEU A 67 -2.92 6.17 16.80
CA LEU A 67 -2.72 5.14 17.83
C LEU A 67 -2.37 5.73 19.20
N GLU A 68 -1.59 6.81 19.22
CA GLU A 68 -1.26 7.52 20.46
C GLU A 68 -2.50 8.19 21.06
N GLN A 69 -3.34 8.81 20.24
CA GLN A 69 -4.63 9.38 20.65
C GLN A 69 -5.53 8.30 21.25
N GLU A 70 -5.67 7.14 20.59
CA GLU A 70 -6.47 6.01 21.11
C GLU A 70 -5.95 5.52 22.47
N ARG A 71 -4.63 5.41 22.63
CA ARG A 71 -4.01 5.06 23.93
C ARG A 71 -4.35 6.09 25.01
N LEU A 72 -4.25 7.38 24.71
CA LEU A 72 -4.55 8.45 25.66
C LEU A 72 -6.03 8.44 26.09
N VAL A 73 -6.94 8.13 25.17
CA VAL A 73 -8.37 7.97 25.48
C VAL A 73 -8.60 6.84 26.48
N LEU A 74 -7.92 5.71 26.32
CA LEU A 74 -8.01 4.59 27.28
C LEU A 74 -7.43 4.96 28.65
N GLU A 75 -6.26 5.60 28.69
CA GLU A 75 -5.65 6.07 29.95
C GLU A 75 -6.55 7.09 30.69
N LEU A 76 -7.27 7.93 29.93
CA LEU A 76 -8.20 8.91 30.48
C LEU A 76 -9.45 8.24 31.06
N ASP A 77 -9.99 7.21 30.39
CA ASP A 77 -11.13 6.44 30.91
C ASP A 77 -10.78 5.74 32.23
N ASP A 78 -9.61 5.06 32.29
CA ASP A 78 -9.09 4.42 33.49
C ASP A 78 -8.91 5.42 34.65
N LEU A 79 -8.32 6.60 34.37
CA LEU A 79 -8.15 7.65 35.37
C LEU A 79 -9.46 8.27 35.82
N SER A 80 -10.42 8.44 34.91
CA SER A 80 -11.75 8.95 35.22
C SER A 80 -12.48 8.00 36.17
N GLU A 81 -12.40 6.69 35.94
CA GLU A 81 -12.95 5.68 36.84
C GLU A 81 -12.29 5.72 38.22
N LEU A 82 -10.95 5.83 38.27
CA LEU A 82 -10.19 5.94 39.52
C LEU A 82 -10.58 7.20 40.31
N VAL A 83 -10.70 8.35 39.66
CA VAL A 83 -11.14 9.61 40.29
C VAL A 83 -12.55 9.46 40.86
N ASP A 84 -13.46 8.80 40.14
CA ASP A 84 -14.82 8.53 40.59
C ASP A 84 -14.86 7.57 41.79
N GLU A 85 -14.00 6.55 41.82
CA GLU A 85 -13.82 5.65 42.97
C GLU A 85 -13.32 6.40 44.20
N LEU A 86 -12.22 7.16 44.04
CA LEU A 86 -11.63 7.94 45.12
C LEU A 86 -12.58 9.02 45.64
N ARG A 87 -13.37 9.66 44.77
CA ARG A 87 -14.43 10.59 45.19
C ARG A 87 -15.41 9.93 46.17
N ARG A 88 -15.90 8.72 45.84
CA ARG A 88 -16.83 7.96 46.72
C ARG A 88 -16.15 7.57 48.03
N ALA A 89 -14.85 7.24 48.00
CA ALA A 89 -14.09 6.93 49.21
C ALA A 89 -13.96 8.16 50.13
N VAL A 90 -13.62 9.33 49.57
CA VAL A 90 -13.56 10.61 50.29
C VAL A 90 -14.93 10.98 50.88
N GLU A 91 -16.02 10.81 50.11
CA GLU A 91 -17.39 11.02 50.59
C GLU A 91 -17.73 10.09 51.77
N PHE A 92 -17.35 8.81 51.70
CA PHE A 92 -17.57 7.84 52.77
C PHE A 92 -16.81 8.21 54.05
N VAL A 93 -15.54 8.63 53.94
CA VAL A 93 -14.76 9.11 55.09
C VAL A 93 -15.39 10.36 55.69
N ALA A 94 -15.83 11.31 54.86
CA ALA A 94 -16.48 12.54 55.32
C ALA A 94 -17.78 12.27 56.09
N VAL A 95 -18.64 11.39 55.57
CA VAL A 95 -19.89 10.98 56.23
C VAL A 95 -19.59 10.27 57.55
N ASN A 96 -18.65 9.33 57.58
CA ASN A 96 -18.28 8.63 58.82
C ASN A 96 -17.72 9.58 59.87
N ARG A 97 -16.88 10.55 59.48
CA ARG A 97 -16.36 11.58 60.39
C ARG A 97 -17.48 12.47 60.94
N PHE A 98 -18.46 12.83 60.12
CA PHE A 98 -19.63 13.61 60.54
C PHE A 98 -20.52 12.83 61.52
N VAL A 99 -20.79 11.56 61.25
CA VAL A 99 -21.58 10.70 62.14
C VAL A 99 -20.85 10.45 63.46
N ALA A 100 -19.53 10.20 63.41
CA ALA A 100 -18.70 10.02 64.60
C ALA A 100 -18.59 11.29 65.45
N SER A 101 -18.54 12.49 64.84
CA SER A 101 -18.55 13.75 65.58
C SER A 101 -19.94 14.13 66.11
N GLY A 102 -21.01 13.59 65.53
CA GLY A 102 -22.38 13.66 66.07
C GLY A 102 -22.63 12.75 67.28
N ALA A 103 -21.83 11.70 67.47
CA ALA A 103 -21.90 10.79 68.62
C ALA A 103 -21.27 11.38 69.90
N SER A 104 -20.46 12.44 69.79
CA SER A 104 -20.14 13.34 70.90
C SER A 104 -21.34 14.26 71.18
N GLY A 105 -22.45 13.65 71.62
CA GLY A 105 -23.59 14.36 72.16
C GLY A 105 -23.14 15.28 73.30
N ILE A 106 -23.70 16.49 73.29
CA ILE A 106 -23.62 17.52 74.33
C ILE A 106 -23.42 16.88 75.72
N PRO A 107 -22.30 17.14 76.42
CA PRO A 107 -22.02 16.56 77.74
C PRO A 107 -22.83 17.32 78.80
N ILE A 108 -24.15 17.19 78.76
CA ILE A 108 -25.05 17.68 79.82
C ILE A 108 -25.90 16.55 80.41
N LEU A 109 -26.02 15.36 79.78
CA LEU A 109 -26.96 14.33 80.26
C LEU A 109 -26.54 12.84 80.16
N THR A 110 -25.28 12.48 79.97
CA THR A 110 -24.85 11.07 80.09
C THR A 110 -23.75 10.88 81.12
N ASP A 111 -24.16 10.18 82.18
CA ASP A 111 -23.47 9.90 83.42
C ASP A 111 -22.20 9.04 83.19
N LEU A 112 -21.24 9.25 84.07
CA LEU A 112 -19.92 8.64 84.14
C LEU A 112 -20.03 7.10 84.21
N ARG A 113 -19.46 6.38 83.22
CA ARG A 113 -18.86 5.04 83.41
C ARG A 113 -18.09 4.58 82.17
N GLU A 114 -16.76 4.72 82.27
CA GLU A 114 -15.68 3.85 81.75
C GLU A 114 -14.55 4.62 81.03
N PRO A 115 -13.35 4.74 81.65
CA PRO A 115 -12.15 5.30 81.01
C PRO A 115 -11.71 4.55 79.75
N THR A 116 -12.07 3.26 79.65
CA THR A 116 -11.78 2.37 78.52
C THR A 116 -12.52 2.77 77.24
N ALA A 117 -13.75 3.29 77.34
CA ALA A 117 -14.54 3.72 76.18
C ALA A 117 -14.00 5.00 75.53
N GLN A 118 -13.44 5.93 76.32
CA GLN A 118 -12.80 7.16 75.81
C GLN A 118 -11.50 6.85 75.05
N LEU A 119 -10.67 5.93 75.56
CA LEU A 119 -9.42 5.52 74.89
C LEU A 119 -9.66 4.84 73.54
N HIS A 120 -10.74 4.05 73.41
CA HIS A 120 -11.08 3.42 72.12
C HIS A 120 -11.59 4.44 71.11
N GLY A 121 -12.32 5.47 71.55
CA GLY A 121 -12.80 6.57 70.70
C GLY A 121 -11.67 7.42 70.12
N ASP A 122 -10.68 7.79 70.94
CA ASP A 122 -9.53 8.60 70.49
C ASP A 122 -8.64 7.84 69.49
N VAL A 123 -8.42 6.54 69.71
CA VAL A 123 -7.65 5.70 68.76
C VAL A 123 -8.42 5.55 67.45
N LEU A 124 -9.74 5.31 67.50
CA LEU A 124 -10.58 5.23 66.29
C LEU A 124 -10.61 6.56 65.53
N ALA A 125 -10.72 7.69 66.23
CA ALA A 125 -10.71 9.02 65.64
C ALA A 125 -9.36 9.35 64.96
N THR A 126 -8.25 8.90 65.54
CA THR A 126 -6.91 9.06 64.96
C THR A 126 -6.73 8.22 63.70
N VAL A 127 -7.13 6.95 63.73
CA VAL A 127 -7.06 6.05 62.56
C VAL A 127 -7.96 6.54 61.42
N VAL A 128 -9.15 7.06 61.73
CA VAL A 128 -10.07 7.63 60.73
C VAL A 128 -9.53 8.97 60.18
N ALA A 129 -8.86 9.79 61.00
CA ALA A 129 -8.23 11.02 60.53
C ALA A 129 -7.03 10.75 59.62
N GLU A 130 -6.22 9.74 59.94
CA GLU A 130 -5.05 9.32 59.16
C GLU A 130 -5.48 8.68 57.83
N ALA A 131 -6.45 7.76 57.86
CA ALA A 131 -7.02 7.17 56.64
C ALA A 131 -7.71 8.21 55.73
N GLY A 132 -8.31 9.25 56.32
CA GLY A 132 -8.93 10.33 55.55
C GLY A 132 -7.94 11.27 54.87
N ALA A 133 -6.80 11.54 55.49
CA ALA A 133 -5.75 12.37 54.91
C ALA A 133 -5.16 11.70 53.66
N THR A 134 -4.84 10.41 53.74
CA THR A 134 -4.29 9.67 52.60
C THR A 134 -5.28 9.56 51.44
N THR A 135 -6.57 9.31 51.72
CA THR A 135 -7.58 9.23 50.64
C THR A 135 -7.81 10.55 49.92
N LEU A 136 -7.64 11.68 50.61
CA LEU A 136 -7.80 12.99 50.01
C LEU A 136 -6.59 13.34 49.14
N ASP A 137 -5.38 13.05 49.62
CA ASP A 137 -4.14 13.24 48.85
C ASP A 137 -4.13 12.37 47.58
N ASP A 138 -4.56 11.11 47.67
CA ASP A 138 -4.69 10.20 46.52
C ASP A 138 -5.73 10.71 45.51
N TYR A 139 -6.86 11.24 45.98
CA TYR A 139 -7.90 11.82 45.13
C TYR A 139 -7.42 13.06 44.39
N ASP A 140 -6.75 13.99 45.09
CA ASP A 140 -6.20 15.21 44.47
C ASP A 140 -5.12 14.85 43.44
N ALA A 141 -4.24 13.88 43.75
CA ALA A 141 -3.24 13.39 42.81
C ALA A 141 -3.86 12.73 41.56
N ALA A 142 -4.92 11.94 41.71
CA ALA A 142 -5.63 11.32 40.59
C ALA A 142 -6.33 12.36 39.71
N ARG A 143 -6.89 13.42 40.30
CA ARG A 143 -7.48 14.54 39.56
C ARG A 143 -6.45 15.32 38.76
N ASP A 144 -5.32 15.66 39.37
CA ASP A 144 -4.23 16.37 38.68
C ASP A 144 -3.69 15.52 37.51
N ALA A 145 -3.58 14.20 37.69
CA ALA A 145 -3.20 13.29 36.62
C ALA A 145 -4.24 13.23 35.48
N LEU A 146 -5.53 13.23 35.80
CA LEU A 146 -6.62 13.27 34.82
C LEU A 146 -6.59 14.57 34.00
N ASP A 147 -6.45 15.72 34.66
CA ASP A 147 -6.37 17.03 34.00
C ASP A 147 -5.12 17.13 33.10
N ALA A 148 -3.98 16.60 33.55
CA ALA A 148 -2.77 16.53 32.72
C ALA A 148 -2.97 15.66 31.48
N LYS A 149 -3.65 14.51 31.60
CA LYS A 149 -3.94 13.62 30.48
C LYS A 149 -4.94 14.19 29.49
N GLN A 150 -5.91 14.98 29.95
CA GLN A 150 -6.81 15.73 29.08
C GLN A 150 -6.04 16.72 28.19
N LEU A 151 -5.07 17.43 28.76
CA LEU A 151 -4.21 18.34 27.99
C LEU A 151 -3.32 17.59 26.98
N GLU A 152 -2.76 16.44 27.37
CA GLU A 152 -2.01 15.58 26.43
C GLU A 152 -2.88 15.12 25.27
N LEU A 153 -4.13 14.74 25.53
CA LEU A 153 -5.09 14.33 24.50
C LEU A 153 -5.43 15.49 23.55
N GLU A 154 -5.70 16.69 24.07
CA GLU A 154 -5.95 17.87 23.23
C GLU A 154 -4.76 18.19 22.31
N ASP A 155 -3.53 18.07 22.81
CA ASP A 155 -2.33 18.32 22.00
C ASP A 155 -2.09 17.22 20.95
N ALA A 156 -2.41 15.96 21.28
CA ALA A 156 -2.42 14.85 20.34
C ALA A 156 -3.46 15.05 19.24
N GLU A 157 -4.68 15.47 19.58
CA GLU A 157 -5.74 15.81 18.62
C GLU A 157 -5.30 16.91 17.65
N ARG A 158 -4.73 18.01 18.17
CA ARG A 158 -4.18 19.07 17.33
C ARG A 158 -3.03 18.58 16.45
N ALA A 159 -2.23 17.61 16.91
CA ALA A 159 -1.16 17.02 16.10
C ALA A 159 -1.71 16.18 14.95
N VAL A 160 -2.74 15.37 15.22
CA VAL A 160 -3.48 14.60 14.20
C VAL A 160 -4.06 15.55 13.14
N GLU A 161 -4.75 16.61 13.56
CA GLU A 161 -5.33 17.61 12.64
C GLU A 161 -4.26 18.27 11.76
N ARG A 162 -3.14 18.71 12.35
CA ARG A 162 -2.03 19.29 11.57
C ARG A 162 -1.47 18.30 10.55
N GLN A 163 -1.32 17.03 10.95
CA GLN A 163 -0.79 15.99 10.06
C GLN A 163 -1.77 15.64 8.94
N GLN A 164 -3.08 15.69 9.19
CA GLN A 164 -4.11 15.52 8.15
C GLN A 164 -4.06 16.64 7.11
N VAL A 165 -3.85 17.89 7.53
CA VAL A 165 -3.68 19.02 6.60
C VAL A 165 -2.44 18.83 5.74
N GLU A 166 -1.28 18.48 6.33
CA GLU A 166 -0.05 18.18 5.60
C GLU A 166 -0.24 17.03 4.60
N LEU A 167 -0.99 15.99 4.99
CA LEU A 167 -1.26 14.84 4.12
C LEU A 167 -2.07 15.24 2.87
N LEU A 168 -3.04 16.14 3.02
CA LEU A 168 -3.83 16.66 1.90
C LEU A 168 -2.98 17.48 0.93
N GLU A 169 -2.05 18.29 1.45
CA GLU A 169 -1.09 19.04 0.62
C GLU A 169 -0.16 18.09 -0.15
N LEU A 170 0.41 17.10 0.53
CA LEU A 170 1.28 16.09 -0.10
C LEU A 170 0.53 15.23 -1.12
N GLN A 171 -0.75 14.93 -0.89
CA GLN A 171 -1.59 14.23 -1.85
C GLN A 171 -1.74 15.05 -3.14
N ALA A 172 -2.05 16.34 -3.02
CA ALA A 172 -2.20 17.23 -4.15
C ALA A 172 -0.89 17.35 -4.95
N ASP A 173 0.26 17.44 -4.26
CA ASP A 173 1.58 17.49 -4.89
C ASP A 173 1.92 16.18 -5.63
N ALA A 174 1.64 15.03 -5.01
CA ALA A 174 1.86 13.72 -5.64
C ALA A 174 0.98 13.53 -6.89
N GLU A 175 -0.31 13.90 -6.81
CA GLU A 175 -1.23 13.86 -7.95
C GLU A 175 -0.77 14.78 -9.09
N ALA A 176 -0.29 15.99 -8.77
CA ALA A 176 0.24 16.93 -9.74
C ALA A 176 1.51 16.38 -10.45
N GLU A 177 2.40 15.68 -9.75
CA GLU A 177 3.58 15.08 -10.37
C GLU A 177 3.23 13.87 -11.25
N VAL A 178 2.26 13.05 -10.84
CA VAL A 178 1.75 11.94 -11.67
C VAL A 178 1.12 12.47 -12.96
N GLU A 179 0.36 13.56 -12.89
CA GLU A 179 -0.24 14.17 -14.08
C GLU A 179 0.83 14.75 -15.01
N ARG A 180 1.83 15.44 -14.46
CA ARG A 180 2.99 15.90 -15.25
C ARG A 180 3.71 14.74 -15.94
N LEU A 181 3.89 13.61 -15.25
CA LEU A 181 4.50 12.42 -15.83
C LEU A 181 3.66 11.85 -16.98
N ARG A 182 2.33 11.79 -16.83
CA ARG A 182 1.40 11.35 -17.88
C ARG A 182 1.46 12.26 -19.10
N GLU A 183 1.53 13.58 -18.91
CA GLU A 183 1.69 14.52 -20.02
C GLU A 183 2.98 14.24 -20.80
N ILE A 184 4.11 14.08 -20.11
CA ILE A 184 5.40 13.75 -20.74
C ILE A 184 5.32 12.43 -21.52
N GLU A 185 4.71 11.40 -20.93
CA GLU A 185 4.57 10.09 -21.58
C GLU A 185 3.64 10.14 -22.80
N SER A 186 2.56 10.94 -22.72
CA SER A 186 1.64 11.16 -23.84
C SER A 186 2.33 11.86 -25.02
N GLN A 187 3.16 12.88 -24.74
CA GLN A 187 3.96 13.58 -25.75
C GLN A 187 4.93 12.62 -26.43
N ARG A 188 5.57 11.73 -25.67
CA ARG A 188 6.47 10.70 -26.22
C ARG A 188 5.75 9.76 -27.17
N LEU A 189 4.59 9.22 -26.77
CA LEU A 189 3.80 8.33 -27.60
C LEU A 189 3.34 9.02 -28.90
N ALA A 190 3.00 10.31 -28.82
CA ALA A 190 2.66 11.11 -30.00
C ALA A 190 3.87 11.27 -30.95
N ILE A 191 5.05 11.57 -30.41
CA ILE A 191 6.29 11.69 -31.21
C ILE A 191 6.66 10.34 -31.85
N GLU A 192 6.57 9.24 -31.10
CA GLU A 192 6.84 7.88 -31.59
C GLU A 192 5.85 7.46 -32.69
N ALA A 193 4.56 7.82 -32.55
CA ALA A 193 3.55 7.59 -33.58
C ALA A 193 3.84 8.35 -34.88
N VAL A 194 4.29 9.61 -34.79
CA VAL A 194 4.68 10.41 -35.97
C VAL A 194 5.93 9.81 -36.64
N ALA A 195 6.94 9.43 -35.85
CA ALA A 195 8.17 8.82 -36.37
C ALA A 195 7.90 7.48 -37.08
N SER A 196 7.08 6.62 -36.48
CA SER A 196 6.70 5.33 -37.07
C SER A 196 5.84 5.50 -38.33
N ALA A 197 4.95 6.50 -38.36
CA ALA A 197 4.18 6.85 -39.56
C ALA A 197 5.08 7.35 -40.70
N PHE A 198 6.07 8.19 -40.41
CA PHE A 198 7.04 8.66 -41.38
C PHE A 198 7.88 7.49 -41.94
N ALA A 199 8.38 6.60 -41.08
CA ALA A 199 9.12 5.40 -41.51
C ALA A 199 8.25 4.44 -42.34
N ALA A 200 6.95 4.38 -42.11
CA ALA A 200 6.02 3.64 -42.97
C ALA A 200 5.88 4.28 -44.35
N GLN A 201 5.79 5.61 -44.41
CA GLN A 201 5.71 6.36 -45.68
C GLN A 201 6.98 6.16 -46.53
N GLU A 202 8.16 6.21 -45.92
CA GLU A 202 9.42 6.01 -46.64
C GLU A 202 9.57 4.58 -47.18
N ARG A 203 9.13 3.56 -46.42
CA ARG A 203 9.07 2.17 -46.90
C ARG A 203 8.15 2.02 -48.10
N GLU A 204 7.03 2.73 -48.12
CA GLU A 204 6.10 2.69 -49.25
C GLU A 204 6.66 3.40 -50.49
N ARG A 205 7.31 4.56 -50.32
CA ARG A 205 8.02 5.25 -51.42
C ARG A 205 9.11 4.37 -52.02
N ALA A 206 9.88 3.67 -51.19
CA ALA A 206 10.93 2.75 -51.65
C ALA A 206 10.35 1.62 -52.51
N ARG A 207 9.24 1.01 -52.08
CA ARG A 207 8.52 -0.03 -52.86
C ARG A 207 8.04 0.49 -54.21
N GLN A 208 7.47 1.70 -54.25
CA GLN A 208 7.01 2.31 -55.49
C GLN A 208 8.17 2.57 -56.47
N LEU A 209 9.32 3.02 -55.96
CA LEU A 209 10.52 3.23 -56.77
C LEU A 209 11.07 1.90 -57.31
N GLU A 210 11.16 0.85 -56.49
CA GLU A 210 11.55 -0.49 -56.95
C GLU A 210 10.60 -1.03 -58.02
N GLU A 211 9.29 -0.85 -57.86
CA GLU A 211 8.31 -1.29 -58.86
C GLU A 211 8.48 -0.52 -60.18
N LEU A 212 8.71 0.79 -60.13
CA LEU A 212 9.00 1.60 -61.31
C LEU A 212 10.29 1.15 -62.01
N GLN A 213 11.34 0.88 -61.25
CA GLN A 213 12.61 0.34 -61.78
C GLN A 213 12.40 -1.01 -62.44
N ARG A 214 11.62 -1.90 -61.82
CA ARG A 214 11.28 -3.21 -62.38
C ARG A 214 10.51 -3.07 -63.69
N ARG A 215 9.50 -2.19 -63.75
CA ARG A 215 8.74 -1.90 -64.98
C ARG A 215 9.63 -1.31 -66.08
N GLN A 216 10.56 -0.41 -65.75
CA GLN A 216 11.53 0.11 -66.70
C GLN A 216 12.46 -0.99 -67.23
N ALA A 217 12.97 -1.87 -66.36
CA ALA A 217 13.82 -2.99 -66.77
C ALA A 217 13.08 -4.03 -67.64
N GLU A 218 11.79 -4.28 -67.36
CA GLU A 218 10.92 -5.09 -68.23
C GLU A 218 10.69 -4.43 -69.59
N ALA A 219 10.44 -3.12 -69.64
CA ALA A 219 10.27 -2.37 -70.88
C ALA A 219 11.56 -2.34 -71.74
N VAL A 220 12.73 -2.17 -71.12
CA VAL A 220 14.02 -2.23 -71.82
C VAL A 220 14.29 -3.63 -72.38
N ARG A 221 13.95 -4.70 -71.65
CA ARG A 221 14.03 -6.09 -72.16
C ARG A 221 13.08 -6.33 -73.32
N ALA A 222 11.85 -5.82 -73.26
CA ALA A 222 10.88 -5.92 -74.35
C ALA A 222 11.32 -5.14 -75.60
N ALA A 223 11.94 -3.97 -75.42
CA ALA A 223 12.50 -3.17 -76.52
C ALA A 223 13.77 -3.79 -77.12
N GLY A 224 14.62 -4.43 -76.30
CA GLY A 224 15.82 -5.15 -76.75
C GLY A 224 15.53 -6.47 -77.48
N GLY A 225 14.32 -7.00 -77.37
CA GLY A 225 13.89 -8.23 -78.07
C GLY A 225 13.59 -8.06 -79.57
N ALA A 226 13.68 -6.84 -80.12
CA ALA A 226 13.34 -6.55 -81.52
C ALA A 226 14.56 -6.39 -82.47
N SER A 227 15.80 -6.60 -82.00
CA SER A 227 16.97 -6.63 -82.90
C SER A 227 18.08 -7.50 -82.33
N GLY A 228 18.35 -8.64 -82.95
CA GLY A 228 19.52 -9.46 -82.62
C GLY A 228 19.39 -10.95 -82.94
N THR A 229 19.49 -11.30 -84.22
CA THR A 229 19.70 -12.68 -84.70
C THR A 229 21.13 -13.15 -84.35
N ALA A 230 21.24 -14.28 -83.64
CA ALA A 230 22.39 -15.21 -83.48
C ALA A 230 23.77 -14.61 -83.11
N ILE A 231 24.52 -15.20 -82.15
CA ILE A 231 25.46 -16.31 -82.41
C ILE A 231 25.79 -16.98 -81.07
N ALA A 232 25.74 -18.32 -81.08
CA ALA A 232 26.29 -19.16 -80.03
C ALA A 232 27.82 -19.32 -80.21
N VAL A 233 28.59 -19.05 -79.16
CA VAL A 233 29.93 -19.65 -78.94
C VAL A 233 30.11 -19.88 -77.45
N ALA A 234 30.41 -21.13 -77.09
CA ALA A 234 30.74 -21.59 -75.76
C ALA A 234 32.19 -21.23 -75.39
N ALA A 235 32.44 -20.87 -74.12
CA ALA A 235 33.72 -21.13 -73.45
C ALA A 235 33.66 -20.95 -71.91
N ILE A 236 33.92 -22.08 -71.23
CA ILE A 236 34.85 -22.26 -70.10
C ILE A 236 34.39 -21.94 -68.65
N SER A 237 34.57 -23.00 -67.84
CA SER A 237 34.37 -23.25 -66.42
C SER A 237 35.10 -22.34 -65.43
N SER A 238 34.48 -22.13 -64.26
CA SER A 238 35.03 -22.32 -62.89
C SER A 238 33.94 -21.84 -61.90
N ASP A 239 33.36 -22.75 -61.13
CA ASP A 239 33.74 -23.09 -59.76
C ASP A 239 33.41 -21.99 -58.74
N GLY A 240 32.63 -22.33 -57.72
CA GLY A 240 32.16 -21.37 -56.69
C GLY A 240 30.77 -21.65 -56.16
N THR A 241 30.54 -22.85 -55.63
CA THR A 241 29.37 -23.18 -54.82
C THR A 241 29.46 -22.50 -53.45
N THR A 242 28.53 -21.60 -53.14
CA THR A 242 28.24 -21.20 -51.75
C THR A 242 26.74 -21.04 -51.55
N THR A 243 26.17 -22.14 -51.02
CA THR A 243 25.17 -22.20 -49.94
C THR A 243 23.93 -21.30 -50.03
N GLY A 244 22.87 -21.90 -50.56
CA GLY A 244 21.48 -21.56 -50.27
C GLY A 244 21.04 -22.08 -48.90
N ASN A 245 20.17 -21.29 -48.30
CA ASN A 245 19.46 -21.46 -47.05
C ASN A 245 18.40 -22.58 -47.16
N ILE A 246 18.34 -23.54 -46.23
CA ILE A 246 17.11 -24.30 -45.90
C ILE A 246 17.12 -24.64 -44.42
N GLY A 247 16.19 -24.04 -43.67
CA GLY A 247 15.84 -24.47 -42.32
C GLY A 247 14.99 -25.73 -42.35
N ALA A 248 15.25 -26.64 -41.41
CA ALA A 248 14.32 -27.67 -41.00
C ALA A 248 14.63 -28.10 -39.56
N SER A 249 13.55 -28.34 -38.82
CA SER A 249 13.36 -28.58 -37.40
C SER A 249 13.87 -29.93 -36.86
N GLY A 250 14.21 -29.93 -35.56
CA GLY A 250 14.37 -31.07 -34.64
C GLY A 250 15.12 -30.55 -33.41
N GLY A 251 14.81 -30.81 -32.14
CA GLY A 251 14.08 -31.88 -31.44
C GLY A 251 14.51 -31.81 -29.96
N GLU A 252 13.63 -32.28 -29.07
CA GLU A 252 13.86 -32.78 -27.69
C GLU A 252 14.52 -31.90 -26.59
N ALA A 253 13.84 -31.61 -25.47
CA ALA A 253 13.47 -32.47 -24.32
C ALA A 253 14.65 -32.77 -23.37
N GLY A 254 14.49 -32.42 -22.09
CA GLY A 254 15.50 -32.73 -21.06
C GLY A 254 15.20 -32.19 -19.67
N GLY A 255 14.01 -32.48 -19.13
CA GLY A 255 13.78 -32.40 -17.68
C GLY A 255 14.53 -33.53 -16.96
N ARG A 256 15.27 -33.21 -15.90
CA ARG A 256 15.78 -34.20 -14.94
C ARG A 256 15.43 -33.79 -13.52
N THR A 257 14.92 -34.80 -12.83
CA THR A 257 14.47 -34.92 -11.45
C THR A 257 15.61 -35.39 -10.52
N GLY A 258 15.37 -35.24 -9.22
CA GLY A 258 16.06 -35.93 -8.12
C GLY A 258 17.08 -35.04 -7.39
N GLY A 259 17.12 -34.89 -6.07
CA GLY A 259 16.45 -35.61 -4.98
C GLY A 259 17.47 -35.94 -3.87
N GLY A 260 17.33 -35.32 -2.70
CA GLY A 260 17.76 -35.87 -1.40
C GLY A 260 19.06 -35.36 -0.75
N GLY A 261 18.94 -34.86 0.49
CA GLY A 261 19.86 -35.28 1.58
C GLY A 261 20.68 -34.22 2.34
N ALA A 262 20.04 -33.63 3.36
CA ALA A 262 20.57 -33.28 4.70
C ALA A 262 21.86 -32.42 4.88
N GLY A 263 21.68 -31.27 5.56
CA GLY A 263 22.75 -30.66 6.36
C GLY A 263 22.66 -29.13 6.52
N THR A 264 22.25 -28.70 7.71
CA THR A 264 22.58 -27.41 8.38
C THR A 264 21.93 -26.09 7.92
N ASN A 265 21.32 -25.41 8.90
CA ASN A 265 21.02 -23.97 9.05
C ASN A 265 20.59 -23.15 7.82
N PRO A 266 19.36 -22.59 7.77
CA PRO A 266 19.06 -21.51 6.84
C PRO A 266 18.87 -20.17 7.58
N ARG A 267 19.99 -19.51 7.87
CA ARG A 267 20.04 -18.05 7.70
C ARG A 267 20.54 -17.84 6.26
N ALA A 268 19.64 -17.38 5.39
CA ALA A 268 19.81 -17.02 3.97
C ALA A 268 19.40 -18.07 2.90
N ALA A 269 18.43 -17.64 2.09
CA ALA A 269 18.05 -18.05 0.72
C ALA A 269 17.43 -19.45 0.49
N GLY A 270 16.13 -19.48 0.11
CA GLY A 270 15.68 -20.38 -0.97
C GLY A 270 14.39 -21.20 -0.76
N ALA A 271 13.96 -21.52 0.46
CA ALA A 271 12.72 -22.27 0.69
C ALA A 271 11.80 -21.46 1.61
N GLY A 272 10.68 -20.97 1.07
CA GLY A 272 9.65 -20.29 1.86
C GLY A 272 9.11 -21.20 2.96
N TYR A 273 8.68 -20.61 4.07
CA TYR A 273 7.95 -21.31 5.11
C TYR A 273 6.65 -21.89 4.53
N VAL A 274 6.42 -23.19 4.69
CA VAL A 274 5.20 -23.88 4.25
C VAL A 274 4.51 -24.47 5.48
N ASP A 275 3.29 -24.03 5.74
CA ASP A 275 2.44 -24.53 6.82
C ASP A 275 1.39 -25.51 6.28
N ALA A 276 0.96 -26.43 7.14
CA ALA A 276 -0.09 -27.40 6.83
C ALA A 276 -1.47 -26.76 7.09
N VAL A 277 -1.89 -25.91 6.16
CA VAL A 277 -3.18 -25.20 6.18
C VAL A 277 -4.12 -25.73 5.10
N ILE A 278 -5.42 -25.54 5.29
CA ILE A 278 -6.38 -25.63 4.18
C ILE A 278 -6.51 -24.27 3.48
N CYS A 279 -7.21 -24.21 2.33
CA CYS A 279 -7.47 -22.95 1.67
C CYS A 279 -8.34 -22.03 2.55
N PRO A 280 -7.99 -20.75 2.79
CA PRO A 280 -8.81 -19.86 3.61
C PRO A 280 -10.08 -19.38 2.90
N VAL A 281 -10.11 -19.40 1.56
CA VAL A 281 -11.26 -18.99 0.75
C VAL A 281 -12.02 -20.23 0.28
N GLN A 282 -13.33 -20.30 0.54
CA GLN A 282 -14.15 -21.41 0.08
C GLN A 282 -14.54 -21.21 -1.39
N GLY A 283 -13.93 -21.99 -2.29
CA GLY A 283 -14.21 -21.97 -3.72
C GLY A 283 -13.09 -21.35 -4.55
N PHE A 284 -13.43 -20.81 -5.72
CA PHE A 284 -12.45 -20.21 -6.63
C PHE A 284 -11.97 -18.86 -6.09
N SER A 285 -10.65 -18.64 -6.11
CA SER A 285 -10.03 -17.34 -5.87
C SER A 285 -8.88 -17.12 -6.85
N ALA A 286 -8.69 -15.88 -7.29
CA ALA A 286 -7.54 -15.49 -8.10
C ALA A 286 -6.48 -14.87 -7.19
N TYR A 287 -5.27 -15.41 -7.21
CA TYR A 287 -4.18 -14.94 -6.34
C TYR A 287 -2.81 -15.24 -6.96
N GLY A 288 -1.78 -14.57 -6.47
CA GLY A 288 -0.39 -14.72 -6.93
C GLY A 288 0.60 -14.41 -5.82
N ASP A 289 1.89 -14.64 -6.06
CA ASP A 289 2.93 -14.29 -5.10
C ASP A 289 3.12 -12.78 -5.08
N THR A 290 2.38 -12.11 -4.19
CA THR A 290 2.44 -10.67 -3.98
C THR A 290 3.24 -10.30 -2.74
N TRP A 291 3.98 -11.24 -2.16
CA TRP A 291 4.79 -10.97 -0.97
C TRP A 291 5.84 -9.90 -1.24
N GLY A 292 5.96 -8.95 -0.32
CA GLY A 292 6.91 -7.86 -0.45
C GLY A 292 6.53 -6.80 -1.50
N ALA A 293 5.42 -6.99 -2.23
CA ALA A 293 4.92 -6.02 -3.19
C ALA A 293 4.63 -4.67 -2.50
N PRO A 294 4.80 -3.55 -3.22
CA PRO A 294 4.50 -2.23 -2.66
C PRO A 294 3.04 -2.13 -2.18
N ARG A 295 2.84 -1.49 -1.02
CA ARG A 295 1.53 -1.10 -0.47
C ARG A 295 1.55 0.38 -0.13
N SER A 296 0.36 0.96 0.11
CA SER A 296 0.27 2.34 0.60
C SER A 296 1.09 2.52 1.89
N GLY A 297 1.65 3.69 2.10
CA GLY A 297 2.47 4.02 3.26
C GLY A 297 3.90 3.44 3.22
N GLY A 298 4.47 3.14 2.04
CA GLY A 298 5.83 2.57 1.93
C GLY A 298 5.94 1.15 2.51
N ARG A 299 4.81 0.57 2.87
CA ARG A 299 4.70 -0.77 3.43
C ARG A 299 5.00 -1.78 2.34
N ARG A 300 5.54 -2.90 2.79
CA ARG A 300 5.64 -4.10 1.97
C ARG A 300 4.46 -4.99 2.30
N HIS A 301 3.92 -5.64 1.29
CA HIS A 301 2.85 -6.58 1.48
C HIS A 301 3.31 -7.76 2.34
N GLN A 302 2.70 -7.91 3.52
CA GLN A 302 3.03 -8.94 4.52
C GLN A 302 2.07 -10.14 4.47
N GLY A 303 1.43 -10.35 3.31
CA GLY A 303 0.44 -11.41 3.13
C GLY A 303 0.35 -11.89 1.68
N VAL A 304 -0.77 -12.54 1.38
CA VAL A 304 -1.25 -12.85 0.03
C VAL A 304 -2.67 -12.30 -0.11
N ASP A 305 -2.96 -11.70 -1.26
CA ASP A 305 -4.31 -11.22 -1.56
C ASP A 305 -5.02 -12.25 -2.44
N MET A 306 -6.20 -12.69 -2.01
CA MET A 306 -7.00 -13.69 -2.68
C MET A 306 -8.31 -13.05 -3.14
N LEU A 307 -8.40 -12.75 -4.44
CA LEU A 307 -9.54 -12.07 -5.05
C LEU A 307 -10.68 -13.05 -5.25
N ALA A 308 -11.85 -12.70 -4.72
CA ALA A 308 -13.11 -13.40 -4.96
C ALA A 308 -14.27 -12.42 -4.70
N PRO A 309 -15.49 -12.69 -5.19
CA PRO A 309 -16.63 -11.80 -4.97
C PRO A 309 -16.92 -11.54 -3.48
N THR A 310 -17.41 -10.34 -3.16
CA THR A 310 -17.95 -10.01 -1.83
C THR A 310 -18.98 -11.05 -1.39
N GLY A 311 -18.93 -11.48 -0.14
CA GLY A 311 -19.78 -12.53 0.42
C GLY A 311 -19.25 -13.95 0.23
N THR A 312 -18.11 -14.14 -0.44
CA THR A 312 -17.47 -15.46 -0.52
C THR A 312 -17.06 -15.93 0.89
N PRO A 313 -17.43 -17.15 1.33
CA PRO A 313 -17.11 -17.62 2.67
C PRO A 313 -15.60 -17.76 2.92
N LEU A 314 -15.17 -17.33 4.10
CA LEU A 314 -13.83 -17.49 4.63
C LEU A 314 -13.86 -18.54 5.73
N GLN A 315 -12.92 -19.47 5.70
CA GLN A 315 -12.87 -20.61 6.61
C GLN A 315 -11.57 -20.64 7.43
N ALA A 316 -11.65 -21.19 8.64
CA ALA A 316 -10.52 -21.35 9.52
C ALA A 316 -9.50 -22.33 8.91
N VAL A 317 -8.31 -21.82 8.60
CA VAL A 317 -7.22 -22.61 8.00
C VAL A 317 -6.72 -23.76 8.88
N VAL A 318 -6.92 -23.66 10.20
CA VAL A 318 -6.64 -24.66 11.23
C VAL A 318 -7.64 -24.49 12.38
N SER A 319 -7.81 -25.49 13.25
CA SER A 319 -8.56 -25.32 14.50
C SER A 319 -7.83 -24.35 15.43
N GLY A 320 -8.58 -23.58 16.21
CA GLY A 320 -8.01 -22.57 17.09
C GLY A 320 -9.02 -21.63 17.72
N LEU A 321 -8.53 -20.47 18.19
CA LEU A 321 -9.34 -19.39 18.75
C LEU A 321 -9.40 -18.22 17.76
N VAL A 322 -10.61 -17.80 17.38
CA VAL A 322 -10.84 -16.61 16.56
C VAL A 322 -11.15 -15.42 17.46
N GLU A 323 -10.51 -14.30 17.16
CA GLU A 323 -10.82 -13.01 17.74
C GLU A 323 -11.15 -11.99 16.65
N HIS A 324 -12.25 -11.25 16.86
CA HIS A 324 -12.67 -10.17 15.96
C HIS A 324 -11.92 -8.88 16.28
N ARG A 325 -11.58 -8.11 15.25
CA ARG A 325 -10.84 -6.86 15.36
C ARG A 325 -11.25 -5.91 14.24
N SER A 326 -11.00 -4.62 14.42
CA SER A 326 -11.09 -3.67 13.31
C SER A 326 -9.94 -2.70 13.38
N ASN A 327 -9.47 -2.25 12.22
CA ASN A 327 -8.51 -1.17 12.12
C ASN A 327 -8.67 -0.43 10.79
N ARG A 328 -8.08 0.76 10.67
CA ARG A 328 -8.23 1.63 9.49
C ARG A 328 -7.81 0.96 8.17
N LEU A 329 -6.70 0.21 8.18
CA LEU A 329 -6.14 -0.38 6.96
C LEU A 329 -6.85 -1.67 6.57
N GLY A 330 -6.98 -2.62 7.50
CA GLY A 330 -7.61 -3.92 7.28
C GLY A 330 -9.13 -3.87 7.30
N GLY A 331 -9.75 -2.79 7.76
CA GLY A 331 -11.20 -2.68 7.89
C GLY A 331 -11.74 -3.62 8.97
N ILE A 332 -12.70 -4.46 8.60
CA ILE A 332 -13.17 -5.58 9.43
C ILE A 332 -12.16 -6.71 9.30
N THR A 333 -11.66 -7.20 10.43
CA THR A 333 -10.53 -8.13 10.47
C THR A 333 -10.75 -9.21 11.53
N LEU A 334 -10.14 -10.37 11.35
CA LEU A 334 -10.06 -11.36 12.41
C LEU A 334 -8.67 -11.95 12.52
N VAL A 335 -8.34 -12.37 13.73
CA VAL A 335 -7.09 -13.08 14.04
C VAL A 335 -7.46 -14.49 14.48
N LEU A 336 -6.91 -15.50 13.83
CA LEU A 336 -6.99 -16.89 14.26
C LEU A 336 -5.68 -17.26 14.96
N PHE A 337 -5.78 -17.62 16.23
CA PHE A 337 -4.73 -18.24 17.01
C PHE A 337 -4.85 -19.75 16.84
N GLY A 338 -4.05 -20.32 15.95
CA GLY A 338 -4.10 -21.74 15.62
C GLY A 338 -3.55 -22.62 16.75
N ASP A 339 -4.16 -23.79 16.94
CA ASP A 339 -3.69 -24.78 17.91
C ASP A 339 -2.29 -25.34 17.57
N ASN A 340 -1.83 -25.13 16.32
CA ASN A 340 -0.46 -25.41 15.89
C ASN A 340 0.56 -24.34 16.34
N GLY A 341 0.13 -23.32 17.10
CA GLY A 341 0.98 -22.24 17.61
C GLY A 341 1.21 -21.09 16.63
N ASN A 342 0.63 -21.14 15.42
CA ASN A 342 0.72 -20.07 14.44
C ASN A 342 -0.42 -19.07 14.61
N ARG A 343 -0.19 -17.84 14.13
CA ARG A 343 -1.23 -16.81 14.06
C ARG A 343 -1.52 -16.50 12.60
N TYR A 344 -2.80 -16.36 12.28
CA TYR A 344 -3.29 -16.02 10.96
C TYR A 344 -4.13 -14.76 11.03
N TYR A 345 -3.93 -13.87 10.08
CA TYR A 345 -4.67 -12.61 10.00
C TYR A 345 -5.49 -12.58 8.73
N TYR A 346 -6.75 -12.18 8.85
CA TYR A 346 -7.70 -12.04 7.75
C TYR A 346 -8.21 -10.61 7.77
N ALA A 347 -8.11 -9.92 6.64
CA ALA A 347 -8.54 -8.53 6.50
C ALA A 347 -9.47 -8.33 5.31
N HIS A 348 -10.11 -7.15 5.31
CA HIS A 348 -11.07 -6.67 4.33
C HIS A 348 -12.38 -7.44 4.33
N LEU A 349 -12.82 -7.95 5.49
CA LEU A 349 -14.04 -8.73 5.58
C LEU A 349 -15.28 -7.85 5.32
N ALA A 350 -16.33 -8.44 4.77
CA ALA A 350 -17.67 -7.84 4.74
C ALA A 350 -18.39 -7.99 6.09
N GLY A 351 -18.03 -9.03 6.85
CA GLY A 351 -18.59 -9.35 8.15
C GLY A 351 -18.08 -10.67 8.70
N TYR A 352 -18.36 -10.92 9.97
CA TYR A 352 -18.02 -12.17 10.66
C TYR A 352 -19.13 -13.21 10.52
N GLU A 353 -18.74 -14.47 10.59
CA GLU A 353 -19.69 -15.56 10.84
C GLU A 353 -19.59 -15.97 12.31
N GLY A 354 -20.69 -15.80 13.05
CA GLY A 354 -20.76 -16.13 14.47
C GLY A 354 -20.07 -15.12 15.41
N LEU A 355 -19.82 -15.57 16.63
CA LEU A 355 -19.14 -14.81 17.70
C LEU A 355 -17.67 -15.22 17.79
N PRO A 356 -16.77 -14.36 18.32
CA PRO A 356 -15.40 -14.77 18.58
C PRO A 356 -15.37 -15.95 19.55
N GLY A 357 -14.44 -16.87 19.36
CA GLY A 357 -14.41 -18.11 20.12
C GLY A 357 -13.65 -19.24 19.41
N ARG A 358 -13.75 -20.43 19.99
CA ARG A 358 -13.08 -21.62 19.44
C ARG A 358 -13.79 -22.08 18.16
N VAL A 359 -12.98 -22.39 17.15
CA VAL A 359 -13.43 -22.85 15.83
C VAL A 359 -12.65 -24.08 15.40
N GLU A 360 -13.27 -24.92 14.58
CA GLU A 360 -12.61 -26.06 13.95
C GLU A 360 -12.06 -25.69 12.58
N GLN A 361 -11.01 -26.40 12.13
CA GLN A 361 -10.52 -26.29 10.75
C GLN A 361 -11.68 -26.48 9.75
N ALA A 362 -11.72 -25.64 8.71
CA ALA A 362 -12.77 -25.55 7.70
C ALA A 362 -14.11 -24.96 8.16
N GLN A 363 -14.25 -24.55 9.43
CA GLN A 363 -15.42 -23.79 9.86
C GLN A 363 -15.42 -22.40 9.22
N VAL A 364 -16.58 -21.94 8.72
CA VAL A 364 -16.74 -20.57 8.20
C VAL A 364 -16.66 -19.58 9.36
N ILE A 365 -15.85 -18.55 9.20
CA ILE A 365 -15.52 -17.54 10.24
C ILE A 365 -15.76 -16.10 9.77
N GLY A 366 -16.08 -15.91 8.49
CA GLY A 366 -16.40 -14.60 7.94
C GLY A 366 -16.62 -14.66 6.44
N TYR A 367 -16.71 -13.48 5.83
CA TYR A 367 -16.99 -13.32 4.41
C TYR A 367 -16.07 -12.28 3.79
N ILE A 368 -15.61 -12.54 2.56
CA ILE A 368 -14.82 -11.57 1.79
C ILE A 368 -15.61 -10.29 1.59
N GLY A 369 -14.95 -9.15 1.72
CA GLY A 369 -15.48 -7.83 1.39
C GLY A 369 -14.38 -6.94 0.85
N ASP A 370 -14.57 -5.63 1.03
CA ASP A 370 -13.68 -4.57 0.57
C ASP A 370 -13.54 -3.45 1.62
N THR A 371 -13.68 -3.79 2.91
CA THR A 371 -13.56 -2.81 4.00
C THR A 371 -12.11 -2.38 4.24
N GLY A 372 -11.91 -1.21 4.87
CA GLY A 372 -10.58 -0.66 5.09
C GLY A 372 -10.03 -0.01 3.82
N ASN A 373 -8.77 -0.29 3.46
CA ASN A 373 -8.14 0.26 2.26
C ASN A 373 -8.34 -0.61 1.00
N ALA A 374 -9.22 -1.61 1.05
CA ALA A 374 -9.56 -2.49 -0.08
C ALA A 374 -10.77 -2.01 -0.92
N THR A 375 -11.33 -0.84 -0.60
CA THR A 375 -12.57 -0.31 -1.18
C THR A 375 -12.62 -0.45 -2.70
N GLY A 376 -13.65 -1.13 -3.21
CA GLY A 376 -13.87 -1.31 -4.65
C GLY A 376 -13.10 -2.47 -5.28
N VAL A 377 -12.22 -3.17 -4.54
CA VAL A 377 -11.55 -4.40 -4.99
C VAL A 377 -11.75 -5.49 -3.93
N PRO A 378 -12.85 -6.25 -3.97
CA PRO A 378 -13.10 -7.29 -2.98
C PRO A 378 -12.03 -8.39 -3.00
N HIS A 379 -11.39 -8.62 -1.86
CA HIS A 379 -10.38 -9.67 -1.69
C HIS A 379 -10.19 -10.02 -0.21
N LEU A 380 -9.64 -11.21 0.04
CA LEU A 380 -9.05 -11.53 1.33
C LEU A 380 -7.59 -11.10 1.34
N HIS A 381 -7.18 -10.29 2.31
CA HIS A 381 -5.77 -10.18 2.68
C HIS A 381 -5.46 -11.18 3.79
N PHE A 382 -4.57 -12.14 3.51
CA PHE A 382 -4.21 -13.24 4.42
C PHE A 382 -2.74 -13.19 4.82
N GLU A 383 -2.45 -13.18 6.12
CA GLU A 383 -1.08 -13.29 6.66
C GLU A 383 -0.87 -14.57 7.46
N LEU A 384 0.38 -15.04 7.46
CA LEU A 384 0.87 -16.18 8.23
C LEU A 384 2.01 -15.74 9.14
N ARG A 385 1.86 -15.94 10.45
CA ARG A 385 2.82 -15.55 11.48
C ARG A 385 3.23 -16.77 12.32
N PRO A 386 4.34 -17.44 11.96
CA PRO A 386 4.81 -18.63 12.68
C PRO A 386 5.11 -18.33 14.14
N GLY A 387 4.63 -19.16 15.06
CA GLY A 387 4.80 -18.92 16.50
C GLY A 387 4.19 -17.60 17.01
N GLY A 388 3.31 -16.96 16.23
CA GLY A 388 2.75 -15.64 16.52
C GLY A 388 3.68 -14.45 16.29
N GLY A 389 4.85 -14.66 15.67
CA GLY A 389 5.89 -13.63 15.47
C GLY A 389 5.75 -12.80 14.19
N VAL A 390 6.88 -12.55 13.54
CA VAL A 390 6.99 -11.78 12.29
C VAL A 390 6.28 -12.53 11.16
N PRO A 391 5.53 -11.84 10.28
CA PRO A 391 4.86 -12.51 9.18
C PRO A 391 5.88 -13.07 8.18
N VAL A 392 5.51 -14.18 7.54
CA VAL A 392 6.28 -14.83 6.48
C VAL A 392 5.40 -14.95 5.24
N ASN A 393 6.02 -15.16 4.07
CA ASN A 393 5.27 -15.33 2.82
C ASN A 393 4.26 -16.48 2.93
N PRO A 394 2.94 -16.20 2.89
CA PRO A 394 1.92 -17.24 2.98
C PRO A 394 1.65 -17.92 1.62
N TYR A 395 2.09 -17.33 0.49
CA TYR A 395 1.83 -17.84 -0.86
C TYR A 395 2.21 -19.31 -1.04
N PRO A 396 3.40 -19.79 -0.60
CA PRO A 396 3.74 -21.21 -0.69
C PRO A 396 2.77 -22.13 0.05
N SER A 397 2.24 -21.69 1.20
CA SER A 397 1.32 -22.46 2.05
C SER A 397 -0.07 -22.56 1.43
N VAL A 398 -0.64 -21.43 0.99
CA VAL A 398 -1.99 -21.42 0.36
C VAL A 398 -1.98 -22.15 -0.99
N ARG A 399 -0.87 -22.07 -1.74
CA ARG A 399 -0.70 -22.84 -2.99
C ARG A 399 -0.60 -24.35 -2.72
N ALA A 400 0.10 -24.75 -1.66
CA ALA A 400 0.18 -26.16 -1.27
C ALA A 400 -1.18 -26.70 -0.78
N ALA A 401 -2.01 -25.83 -0.21
CA ALA A 401 -3.37 -26.15 0.25
C ALA A 401 -4.39 -26.35 -0.89
N GLY A 402 -4.02 -26.05 -2.15
CA GLY A 402 -4.89 -26.24 -3.30
C GLY A 402 -5.98 -25.17 -3.45
N CYS A 403 -5.74 -23.96 -2.94
CA CYS A 403 -6.28 -22.76 -3.59
C CYS A 403 -5.70 -22.71 -5.01
#